data_AF-A0A380BA70-F1
#
_entry.id   AF-A0A380BA70-F1
#
_cell.length_a   1.000
_cell.length_b   1.000
_cell.length_c   1.000
_cell.angle_alpha   90.00
_cell.angle_beta   90.00
_cell.angle_gamma   90.00
#
_symmetry.space_group_name_H-M   'P 1'
#
loop_
_entity.id
_entity.type
_entity.pdbx_description
1 polymer ?
#
loop_
_entity_poly.entity_id
_entity_poly.type
_entity_poly.pdbx_seq_one_letter_code
_entity_poly.pdbx_strand_id
1 'polypeptide(L)'
;MKRLIFALLAAVICFSSCKKAWESHYGTTDGTTTVSPLNLLDYLKSKPEYSKFVAKLEETGLVQELQRDQYLTVWAVSNEQMDRLAQLNLDEKYVMGYHINNLTYDVSKLKKGLRLKTLNGKYLSINQDASGKYQIGDAAIVNGNQLCKNGVVHEINGLMKPDVSIYEYLEGLGSDYSIIRDTILRLNDTIFDLANSVPIGVDPTGNTVYDSAYVIKNPIFEKANIRSEFVQVSMFLPSNQVLNNCFNDLRSLYAQFGKTFEEDDYLKAMSWIKEAIFYNTLVDNYGSEENIYSAFNKLWKTSVQQVNPVYKRMSNGRIFEISKLKVPNNVHIDMIKQFFHYWEYVPDNEKGNLFTVLNATSVVPTDRDNASFPTLGLEYKYRTLVLKGAKIAGAPLSIDFTPVLTVRNSDGSTGYKVVEVPPGEYNLYMGFRSSTHPFVNIYIDGKLIKSALNVEPSTPWNYDRSTNTVGSTKYNGWGGLVGPVIIDGNQVRRFKIKVEFAGLGKGTVEQIELYHWALIPTQNNY
;
A
#
# COMPACT_ATOMS: atom_id res chain seq x y z
N MET A 1 -17.76 0.36 -81.87
CA MET A 1 -16.92 -0.87 -81.86
C MET A 1 -15.46 -0.65 -81.41
N LYS A 2 -15.14 0.29 -80.50
CA LYS A 2 -13.80 0.36 -79.85
C LYS A 2 -13.82 0.62 -78.34
N ARG A 3 -15.01 0.74 -77.71
CA ARG A 3 -15.16 0.91 -76.26
C ARG A 3 -15.74 -0.30 -75.50
N LEU A 4 -16.23 -1.33 -76.21
CA LEU A 4 -16.70 -2.58 -75.59
C LEU A 4 -15.62 -3.67 -75.48
N ILE A 5 -14.48 -3.54 -76.16
CA ILE A 5 -13.40 -4.54 -76.11
C ILE A 5 -12.48 -4.32 -74.88
N PHE A 6 -12.43 -3.09 -74.33
CA PHE A 6 -11.63 -2.80 -73.14
C PHE A 6 -12.33 -3.18 -71.81
N ALA A 7 -13.66 -3.30 -71.81
CA ALA A 7 -14.41 -3.71 -70.62
C ALA A 7 -14.39 -5.24 -70.41
N LEU A 8 -14.18 -6.02 -71.48
CA LEU A 8 -14.06 -7.49 -71.40
C LEU A 8 -12.63 -7.97 -71.11
N LEU A 9 -11.60 -7.14 -71.31
CA LEU A 9 -10.22 -7.46 -70.90
C LEU A 9 -9.90 -7.09 -69.44
N ALA A 10 -10.69 -6.22 -68.80
CA ALA A 10 -10.51 -5.87 -67.38
C ALA A 10 -11.26 -6.82 -66.43
N ALA A 11 -12.17 -7.66 -66.93
CA ALA A 11 -12.97 -8.59 -66.12
C ALA A 11 -12.36 -10.00 -65.97
N VAL A 12 -11.24 -10.30 -66.63
CA VAL A 12 -10.60 -11.63 -66.60
C VAL A 12 -9.39 -11.69 -65.64
N ILE A 13 -9.03 -10.59 -64.97
CA ILE A 13 -7.89 -10.58 -64.02
C ILE A 13 -8.34 -10.80 -62.54
N CYS A 14 -9.63 -10.89 -62.24
CA CYS A 14 -10.11 -11.10 -60.87
C CYS A 14 -10.17 -12.56 -60.39
N PHE A 15 -9.66 -13.53 -61.16
CA PHE A 15 -9.58 -14.93 -60.72
C PHE A 15 -8.16 -15.47 -60.83
N SER A 16 -7.25 -14.91 -60.03
CA SER A 16 -6.06 -15.64 -59.56
C SER A 16 -5.39 -14.87 -58.43
N SER A 17 -5.32 -15.53 -57.26
CA SER A 17 -4.40 -15.26 -56.16
C SER A 17 -5.01 -14.77 -54.84
N CYS A 18 -5.96 -15.55 -54.29
CA CYS A 18 -5.96 -15.83 -52.85
C CYS A 18 -5.08 -17.05 -52.57
N LYS A 19 -3.77 -16.92 -52.81
CA LYS A 19 -2.76 -17.77 -52.17
C LYS A 19 -1.60 -16.86 -51.78
N LYS A 20 -1.10 -17.03 -50.54
CA LYS A 20 0.17 -16.49 -49.98
C LYS A 20 0.17 -15.20 -49.15
N ALA A 21 -0.88 -14.89 -48.37
CA ALA A 21 -0.67 -13.97 -47.23
C ALA A 21 0.13 -14.66 -46.10
N TRP A 22 -0.18 -15.94 -45.81
CA TRP A 22 0.50 -16.76 -44.80
C TRP A 22 1.99 -16.95 -45.09
N GLU A 23 2.37 -17.42 -46.28
CA GLU A 23 3.77 -17.68 -46.64
C GLU A 23 4.68 -16.45 -46.58
N SER A 24 4.15 -15.23 -46.72
CA SER A 24 4.95 -13.99 -46.72
C SER A 24 5.24 -13.43 -45.33
N HIS A 25 4.43 -13.79 -44.32
CA HIS A 25 4.54 -13.25 -42.96
C HIS A 25 5.38 -14.12 -42.01
N TYR A 26 5.60 -15.39 -42.35
CA TYR A 26 6.48 -16.30 -41.62
C TYR A 26 7.75 -16.49 -42.45
N GLY A 27 8.73 -15.61 -42.26
CA GLY A 27 9.96 -15.57 -43.03
C GLY A 27 10.59 -16.96 -43.19
N THR A 28 10.69 -17.40 -44.44
CA THR A 28 11.54 -18.49 -44.88
C THR A 28 13.00 -18.05 -44.74
N THR A 29 13.52 -18.15 -43.53
CA THR A 29 14.97 -18.24 -43.32
C THR A 29 15.23 -19.69 -42.94
N ASP A 30 15.92 -20.41 -43.82
CA ASP A 30 16.35 -21.82 -43.71
C ASP A 30 15.26 -22.91 -43.82
N GLY A 31 14.88 -23.22 -45.06
CA GLY A 31 14.91 -24.58 -45.65
C GLY A 31 14.23 -25.79 -45.00
N THR A 32 13.56 -25.69 -43.85
CA THR A 32 13.13 -26.87 -43.07
C THR A 32 11.80 -26.74 -42.32
N THR A 33 10.98 -25.72 -42.59
CA THR A 33 9.65 -25.57 -41.98
C THR A 33 8.55 -26.05 -42.93
N THR A 34 8.26 -27.35 -42.91
CA THR A 34 7.07 -27.93 -43.55
C THR A 34 5.81 -27.49 -42.80
N VAL A 35 5.05 -26.57 -43.40
CA VAL A 35 3.69 -26.25 -42.95
C VAL A 35 2.77 -27.43 -43.29
N SER A 36 2.10 -27.99 -42.27
CA SER A 36 1.14 -29.07 -42.48
C SER A 36 -0.02 -28.59 -43.36
N PRO A 37 -0.46 -29.39 -44.35
CA PRO A 37 -1.64 -29.07 -45.14
C PRO A 37 -2.95 -29.24 -44.36
N LEU A 38 -2.91 -29.74 -43.13
CA LEU A 38 -4.06 -29.95 -42.27
C LEU A 38 -4.40 -28.69 -41.44
N ASN A 39 -5.66 -28.56 -41.03
CA ASN A 39 -6.05 -27.61 -39.99
C ASN A 39 -5.61 -28.14 -38.60
N LEU A 40 -5.69 -27.31 -37.57
CA LEU A 40 -5.28 -27.65 -36.19
C LEU A 40 -5.97 -28.92 -35.67
N LEU A 41 -7.29 -29.05 -35.87
CA LEU A 41 -8.05 -30.19 -35.37
C LEU A 41 -7.63 -31.50 -36.07
N ASP A 42 -7.55 -31.47 -37.40
CA ASP A 42 -7.16 -32.63 -38.21
C ASP A 42 -5.71 -33.02 -37.94
N TYR A 43 -4.84 -32.02 -37.71
CA TYR A 43 -3.46 -32.27 -37.31
C TYR A 43 -3.39 -32.97 -35.94
N LEU A 44 -4.08 -32.46 -34.92
CA LEU A 44 -4.12 -33.09 -33.60
C LEU A 44 -4.70 -34.51 -33.66
N LYS A 45 -5.73 -34.74 -34.49
CA LYS A 45 -6.32 -36.07 -34.73
C LYS A 45 -5.38 -37.04 -35.45
N SER A 46 -4.50 -36.53 -36.31
CA SER A 46 -3.53 -37.37 -37.04
C SER A 46 -2.43 -37.96 -36.14
N LYS A 47 -2.29 -37.45 -34.92
CA LYS A 47 -1.26 -37.79 -33.94
C LYS A 47 -1.83 -38.64 -32.80
N PRO A 48 -1.55 -39.96 -32.75
CA PRO A 48 -2.06 -40.84 -31.70
C PRO A 48 -1.73 -40.37 -30.28
N GLU A 49 -0.60 -39.68 -30.11
CA GLU A 49 -0.09 -39.14 -28.85
C GLU A 49 -0.98 -38.05 -28.22
N TYR A 50 -1.87 -37.42 -29.00
CA TYR A 50 -2.79 -36.37 -28.53
C TYR A 50 -4.25 -36.82 -28.46
N SER A 51 -4.54 -38.11 -28.67
CA SER A 51 -5.92 -38.63 -28.76
C SER A 51 -6.79 -38.32 -27.53
N LYS A 52 -6.25 -38.44 -26.32
CA LYS A 52 -6.98 -38.07 -25.08
C LYS A 52 -7.23 -36.56 -24.97
N PHE A 53 -6.27 -35.74 -25.40
CA PHE A 53 -6.40 -34.28 -25.42
C PHE A 53 -7.51 -33.85 -26.39
N VAL A 54 -7.53 -34.41 -27.60
CA VAL A 54 -8.58 -34.16 -28.60
C VAL A 54 -9.95 -34.62 -28.11
N ALA A 55 -10.05 -35.83 -27.56
CA ALA A 55 -11.31 -36.34 -27.02
C ALA A 55 -11.89 -35.40 -25.94
N LYS A 56 -11.02 -34.84 -25.08
CA LYS A 56 -11.45 -33.88 -24.06
C LYS A 56 -11.84 -32.52 -24.64
N LEU A 57 -11.19 -32.05 -25.71
CA LEU A 57 -11.64 -30.86 -26.44
C LEU A 57 -13.02 -31.05 -27.07
N GLU A 58 -13.30 -32.26 -27.59
CA GLU A 58 -14.61 -32.60 -28.15
C GLU A 58 -15.69 -32.62 -27.07
N GLU A 59 -15.42 -33.27 -25.94
CA GLU A 59 -16.32 -33.35 -24.78
C GLU A 59 -16.67 -31.97 -24.20
N THR A 60 -15.67 -31.08 -24.10
CA THR A 60 -15.84 -29.71 -23.56
C THR A 60 -16.43 -28.72 -24.57
N GLY A 61 -16.60 -29.12 -25.84
CA GLY A 61 -17.11 -28.30 -26.93
C GLY A 61 -16.12 -27.26 -27.47
N LEU A 62 -14.85 -27.28 -27.04
CA LEU A 62 -13.82 -26.33 -27.48
C LEU A 62 -13.32 -26.55 -28.91
N VAL A 63 -13.67 -27.69 -29.53
CA VAL A 63 -13.37 -27.96 -30.94
C VAL A 63 -13.97 -26.92 -31.89
N GLN A 64 -15.11 -26.33 -31.53
CA GLN A 64 -15.74 -25.28 -32.33
C GLN A 64 -14.83 -24.06 -32.46
N GLU A 65 -14.08 -23.71 -31.40
CA GLU A 65 -13.13 -22.60 -31.43
C GLU A 65 -11.95 -22.90 -32.37
N LEU A 66 -11.48 -24.15 -32.41
CA LEU A 66 -10.40 -24.59 -33.31
C LEU A 66 -10.80 -24.62 -34.80
N GLN A 67 -12.09 -24.57 -35.10
CA GLN A 67 -12.62 -24.56 -36.46
C GLN A 67 -12.94 -23.15 -36.97
N ARG A 68 -12.86 -22.12 -36.12
CA ARG A 68 -13.11 -20.73 -36.51
C ARG A 68 -12.09 -20.27 -37.56
N ASP A 69 -12.51 -19.31 -38.38
CA ASP A 69 -11.64 -18.62 -39.34
C ASP A 69 -10.73 -17.61 -38.62
N GLN A 70 -9.91 -18.12 -37.70
CA GLN A 70 -8.97 -17.35 -36.91
C GLN A 70 -7.72 -18.21 -36.68
N TYR A 71 -6.57 -17.54 -36.65
CA TYR A 71 -5.30 -18.20 -36.37
C TYR A 71 -5.07 -18.34 -34.86
N LEU A 72 -4.88 -19.58 -34.39
CA LEU A 72 -4.76 -19.90 -32.98
C LEU A 72 -3.37 -20.45 -32.62
N THR A 73 -3.10 -20.54 -31.32
CA THR A 73 -2.02 -21.36 -30.76
C THR A 73 -2.61 -22.40 -29.84
N VAL A 74 -2.20 -23.66 -29.99
CA VAL A 74 -2.59 -24.77 -29.11
C VAL A 74 -1.36 -25.34 -28.42
N TRP A 75 -1.41 -25.36 -27.09
CA TRP A 75 -0.42 -26.02 -26.23
C TRP A 75 -0.88 -27.46 -25.98
N ALA A 76 -0.49 -28.37 -26.87
CA ALA A 76 -0.89 -29.77 -26.81
C ALA A 76 -0.10 -30.54 -25.74
N VAL A 77 -0.79 -31.45 -25.05
CA VAL A 77 -0.21 -32.34 -24.04
C VAL A 77 -0.37 -33.79 -24.47
N SER A 78 0.62 -34.61 -24.11
CA SER A 78 0.56 -36.05 -24.40
C SER A 78 -0.50 -36.76 -23.57
N ASN A 79 -0.94 -37.94 -24.05
CA ASN A 79 -1.92 -38.79 -23.37
C ASN A 79 -1.54 -39.15 -21.92
N GLU A 80 -0.25 -39.21 -21.58
CA GLU A 80 0.21 -39.50 -20.21
C GLU A 80 -0.04 -38.34 -19.26
N GLN A 81 0.08 -37.09 -19.74
CA GLN A 81 -0.13 -35.89 -18.92
C GLN A 81 -1.63 -35.62 -18.69
N MET A 82 -2.49 -36.06 -19.61
CA MET A 82 -3.94 -35.92 -19.50
C MET A 82 -4.55 -36.70 -18.33
N ASP A 83 -3.88 -37.76 -17.85
CA ASP A 83 -4.37 -38.52 -16.69
C ASP A 83 -4.39 -37.69 -15.39
N ARG A 84 -3.66 -36.56 -15.36
CA ARG A 84 -3.65 -35.61 -14.25
C ARG A 84 -4.86 -34.67 -14.23
N LEU A 85 -5.61 -34.55 -15.33
CA LEU A 85 -6.72 -33.61 -15.44
C LEU A 85 -7.78 -33.86 -14.35
N ALA A 86 -8.15 -35.12 -14.13
CA ALA A 86 -9.12 -35.51 -13.11
C ALA A 86 -8.67 -35.18 -11.68
N GLN A 87 -7.35 -35.04 -11.43
CA GLN A 87 -6.80 -34.71 -10.11
C GLN A 87 -6.87 -33.21 -9.80
N LEU A 88 -7.13 -32.35 -10.80
CA LEU A 88 -7.13 -30.91 -10.61
C LEU A 88 -8.38 -30.40 -9.87
N ASN A 89 -9.48 -31.17 -9.85
CA ASN A 89 -10.78 -30.78 -9.28
C ASN A 89 -11.28 -29.40 -9.77
N LEU A 90 -11.02 -29.08 -11.05
CA LEU A 90 -11.46 -27.87 -11.71
C LEU A 90 -12.37 -28.23 -12.88
N ASP A 91 -13.19 -27.28 -13.34
CA ASP A 91 -13.93 -27.43 -14.60
C ASP A 91 -12.96 -27.73 -15.74
N GLU A 92 -13.16 -28.87 -16.39
CA GLU A 92 -12.31 -29.35 -17.47
C GLU A 92 -12.31 -28.39 -18.65
N LYS A 93 -13.46 -27.76 -18.98
CA LYS A 93 -13.52 -26.77 -20.06
C LYS A 93 -12.65 -25.55 -19.74
N TYR A 94 -12.65 -25.12 -18.49
CA TYR A 94 -11.84 -24.01 -18.02
C TYR A 94 -10.34 -24.30 -18.07
N VAL A 95 -9.92 -25.53 -17.76
CA VAL A 95 -8.52 -25.99 -17.87
C VAL A 95 -8.10 -26.13 -19.34
N MET A 96 -8.93 -26.75 -20.18
CA MET A 96 -8.61 -26.94 -21.60
C MET A 96 -8.53 -25.60 -22.35
N GLY A 97 -9.39 -24.64 -22.01
CA GLY A 97 -9.30 -23.26 -22.53
C GLY A 97 -8.01 -22.52 -22.12
N TYR A 98 -7.31 -22.95 -21.08
CA TYR A 98 -6.00 -22.41 -20.71
C TYR A 98 -4.89 -22.82 -21.68
N HIS A 99 -5.09 -23.88 -22.44
CA HIS A 99 -4.13 -24.41 -23.41
C HIS A 99 -4.30 -23.81 -24.81
N ILE A 100 -5.18 -22.82 -24.99
CA ILE A 100 -5.49 -22.22 -26.29
C ILE A 100 -5.34 -20.70 -26.21
N ASN A 101 -4.70 -20.09 -27.21
CA ASN A 101 -4.64 -18.64 -27.38
C ASN A 101 -5.29 -18.20 -28.71
N ASN A 102 -5.93 -17.03 -28.70
CA ASN A 102 -6.61 -16.44 -29.86
C ASN A 102 -5.66 -15.77 -30.87
N LEU A 103 -4.35 -15.98 -30.73
CA LEU A 103 -3.32 -15.43 -31.60
C LEU A 103 -2.25 -16.51 -31.83
N THR A 104 -1.56 -16.44 -32.97
CA THR A 104 -0.48 -17.36 -33.32
C THR A 104 0.87 -16.90 -32.80
N TYR A 105 1.43 -17.71 -31.90
CA TYR A 105 2.74 -17.51 -31.29
C TYR A 105 3.65 -18.67 -31.68
N ASP A 106 4.43 -18.51 -32.74
CA ASP A 106 5.55 -19.40 -33.03
C ASP A 106 6.74 -19.10 -32.10
N VAL A 107 7.69 -20.03 -31.99
CA VAL A 107 8.84 -19.93 -31.07
C VAL A 107 9.67 -18.66 -31.33
N SER A 108 9.68 -18.12 -32.56
CA SER A 108 10.41 -16.88 -32.86
C SER A 108 9.76 -15.62 -32.25
N LYS A 109 8.46 -15.68 -31.97
CA LYS A 109 7.69 -14.60 -31.32
C LYS A 109 7.70 -14.71 -29.80
N LEU A 110 8.12 -15.85 -29.24
CA LEU A 110 8.23 -16.03 -27.80
C LEU A 110 9.42 -15.24 -27.25
N LYS A 111 9.18 -14.51 -26.17
CA LYS A 111 10.20 -13.73 -25.46
C LYS A 111 10.00 -13.89 -23.96
N LYS A 112 11.09 -13.90 -23.21
CA LYS A 112 11.05 -13.89 -21.74
C LYS A 112 10.25 -12.69 -21.24
N GLY A 113 9.31 -12.93 -20.31
CA GLY A 113 8.43 -11.91 -19.73
C GLY A 113 7.16 -11.64 -20.53
N LEU A 114 6.99 -12.23 -21.72
CA LEU A 114 5.75 -12.10 -22.49
C LEU A 114 4.59 -12.79 -21.75
N ARG A 115 3.40 -12.17 -21.77
CA ARG A 115 2.18 -12.74 -21.19
C ARG A 115 1.11 -12.91 -22.26
N LEU A 116 0.60 -14.12 -22.42
CA LEU A 116 -0.33 -14.49 -23.49
C LEU A 116 -1.73 -14.72 -22.92
N LYS A 117 -2.71 -13.94 -23.39
CA LYS A 117 -4.11 -14.13 -22.99
C LYS A 117 -4.65 -15.44 -23.56
N THR A 118 -5.11 -16.33 -22.70
CA THR A 118 -5.69 -17.63 -23.06
C THR A 118 -7.20 -17.51 -23.28
N LEU A 119 -7.80 -18.53 -23.87
CA LEU A 119 -9.23 -18.57 -24.16
C LEU A 119 -10.08 -18.55 -22.88
N ASN A 120 -9.58 -19.12 -21.78
CA ASN A 120 -10.23 -19.04 -20.47
C ASN A 120 -10.09 -17.68 -19.76
N GLY A 121 -9.46 -16.68 -20.41
CA GLY A 121 -9.34 -15.31 -19.90
C GLY A 121 -8.12 -15.03 -19.03
N LYS A 122 -7.41 -16.07 -18.55
CA LYS A 122 -6.16 -15.94 -17.79
C LYS A 122 -4.98 -15.63 -18.71
N TYR A 123 -3.80 -15.45 -18.12
CA TYR A 123 -2.56 -15.21 -18.86
C TYR A 123 -1.52 -16.30 -18.60
N LEU A 124 -0.88 -16.76 -19.67
CA LEU A 124 0.30 -17.62 -19.62
C LEU A 124 1.54 -16.75 -19.64
N SER A 125 2.44 -16.96 -18.68
CA SER A 125 3.73 -16.26 -18.65
C SER A 125 4.79 -17.07 -19.38
N ILE A 126 5.59 -16.40 -20.20
CA ILE A 126 6.68 -17.01 -20.96
C ILE A 126 7.99 -16.72 -20.25
N ASN A 127 8.64 -17.78 -19.79
CA ASN A 127 9.95 -17.74 -19.16
C ASN A 127 10.97 -18.48 -20.02
N GLN A 128 12.24 -18.25 -19.74
CA GLN A 128 13.34 -18.97 -20.38
C GLN A 128 14.25 -19.50 -19.28
N ASP A 129 14.56 -20.78 -19.32
CA ASP A 129 15.46 -21.40 -18.37
C ASP A 129 16.94 -21.09 -18.70
N ALA A 130 17.84 -21.49 -17.81
CA ALA A 130 19.28 -21.28 -17.99
C ALA A 130 19.87 -22.01 -19.21
N SER A 131 19.19 -23.04 -19.72
CA SER A 131 19.56 -23.79 -20.92
C SER A 131 19.03 -23.15 -22.22
N GLY A 132 18.30 -22.04 -22.11
CA GLY A 132 17.73 -21.31 -23.24
C GLY A 132 16.38 -21.85 -23.73
N LYS A 133 15.82 -22.85 -23.06
CA LYS A 133 14.53 -23.46 -23.43
C LYS A 133 13.38 -22.67 -22.83
N TYR A 134 12.32 -22.48 -23.62
CA TYR A 134 11.13 -21.74 -23.20
C TYR A 134 10.23 -22.57 -22.28
N GLN A 135 9.80 -21.94 -21.18
CA GLN A 135 8.79 -22.42 -20.26
C GLN A 135 7.52 -21.58 -20.41
N ILE A 136 6.40 -22.25 -20.60
CA ILE A 136 5.07 -21.68 -20.81
C ILE A 136 4.25 -22.00 -19.56
N GLY A 137 4.01 -20.99 -18.73
CA GLY A 137 3.50 -21.21 -17.38
C GLY A 137 4.46 -22.14 -16.60
N ASP A 138 3.98 -23.34 -16.31
CA ASP A 138 4.72 -24.39 -15.57
C ASP A 138 5.28 -25.51 -16.45
N ALA A 139 5.04 -25.47 -17.75
CA ALA A 139 5.42 -26.54 -18.67
C ALA A 139 6.50 -26.08 -19.66
N ALA A 140 7.40 -26.98 -20.03
CA ALA A 140 8.43 -26.73 -21.04
C ALA A 140 7.96 -27.23 -22.42
N ILE A 141 8.29 -26.49 -23.48
CA ILE A 141 8.01 -26.91 -24.86
C ILE A 141 8.87 -28.13 -25.19
N VAL A 142 8.26 -29.26 -25.53
CA VAL A 142 8.95 -30.48 -25.99
C VAL A 142 9.19 -30.41 -27.49
N ASN A 143 8.14 -30.12 -28.25
CA ASN A 143 8.17 -30.06 -29.70
C ASN A 143 7.38 -28.83 -30.19
N GLY A 144 8.11 -27.77 -30.52
CA GLY A 144 7.53 -26.49 -30.93
C GLY A 144 7.40 -26.33 -32.44
N ASN A 145 6.70 -25.26 -32.87
CA ASN A 145 6.57 -24.82 -34.26
C ASN A 145 5.92 -25.84 -35.21
N GLN A 146 4.93 -26.59 -34.74
CA GLN A 146 4.15 -27.47 -35.60
C GLN A 146 3.07 -26.64 -36.32
N LEU A 147 3.46 -26.02 -37.45
CA LEU A 147 2.62 -25.07 -38.19
C LEU A 147 1.51 -25.80 -38.96
N CYS A 148 0.27 -25.31 -38.79
CA CYS A 148 -0.95 -25.80 -39.43
C CYS A 148 -1.62 -24.68 -40.25
N LYS A 149 -2.62 -25.01 -41.07
CA LYS A 149 -3.31 -24.01 -41.93
C LYS A 149 -3.95 -22.85 -41.16
N ASN A 150 -4.48 -23.09 -39.97
CA ASN A 150 -5.19 -22.11 -39.15
C ASN A 150 -4.53 -21.90 -37.77
N GLY A 151 -3.22 -22.12 -37.66
CA GLY A 151 -2.49 -21.80 -36.42
C GLY A 151 -1.21 -22.62 -36.21
N VAL A 152 -0.78 -22.71 -34.95
CA VAL A 152 0.41 -23.46 -34.54
C VAL A 152 0.11 -24.37 -33.35
N VAL A 153 0.67 -25.57 -33.38
CA VAL A 153 0.69 -26.49 -32.23
C VAL A 153 2.09 -26.50 -31.62
N HIS A 154 2.15 -26.43 -30.29
CA HIS A 154 3.36 -26.71 -29.53
C HIS A 154 3.06 -27.79 -28.52
N GLU A 155 3.87 -28.84 -28.52
CA GLU A 155 3.80 -29.87 -27.50
C GLU A 155 4.51 -29.40 -26.23
N ILE A 156 3.86 -29.59 -25.09
CA ILE A 156 4.41 -29.25 -23.77
C ILE A 156 4.46 -30.49 -22.88
N ASN A 157 5.41 -30.52 -21.95
CA ASN A 157 5.71 -31.71 -21.13
C ASN A 157 4.77 -31.92 -19.92
N GLY A 158 3.76 -31.07 -19.73
CA GLY A 158 2.87 -31.14 -18.57
C GLY A 158 1.58 -30.38 -18.77
N LEU A 159 0.50 -30.88 -18.16
CA LEU A 159 -0.79 -30.21 -18.12
C LEU A 159 -0.71 -28.93 -17.28
N MET A 160 -1.05 -27.78 -17.87
CA MET A 160 -1.00 -26.48 -17.19
C MET A 160 -2.27 -26.27 -16.35
N LYS A 161 -2.09 -25.79 -15.12
CA LYS A 161 -3.19 -25.43 -14.21
C LYS A 161 -3.35 -23.91 -14.16
N PRO A 162 -4.54 -23.34 -14.44
CA PRO A 162 -4.80 -21.93 -14.20
C PRO A 162 -4.78 -21.62 -12.71
N ASP A 163 -4.04 -20.58 -12.31
CA ASP A 163 -4.10 -20.07 -10.94
C ASP A 163 -5.33 -19.19 -10.72
N VAL A 164 -5.80 -19.14 -9.48
CA VAL A 164 -6.84 -18.20 -9.06
C VAL A 164 -6.27 -16.78 -9.01
N SER A 165 -7.12 -15.79 -9.28
CA SER A 165 -6.74 -14.38 -9.15
C SER A 165 -6.73 -13.95 -7.69
N ILE A 166 -6.10 -12.82 -7.36
CA ILE A 166 -6.15 -12.27 -6.00
C ILE A 166 -7.61 -12.00 -5.57
N TYR A 167 -8.45 -11.56 -6.50
CA TYR A 167 -9.87 -11.32 -6.22
C TYR A 167 -10.62 -12.61 -5.88
N GLU A 168 -10.52 -13.63 -6.73
CA GLU A 168 -11.14 -14.95 -6.50
C GLU A 168 -10.63 -15.58 -5.20
N TYR A 169 -9.33 -15.46 -4.94
CA TYR A 169 -8.73 -15.96 -3.71
C TYR A 169 -9.28 -15.24 -2.47
N LEU A 170 -9.41 -13.90 -2.52
CA LEU A 170 -9.99 -13.09 -1.45
C LEU A 170 -11.43 -13.51 -1.16
N GLU A 171 -12.27 -13.67 -2.19
CA GLU A 171 -13.66 -14.12 -2.02
C GLU A 171 -13.75 -15.53 -1.42
N GLY A 172 -12.84 -16.42 -1.82
CA GLY A 172 -12.78 -17.80 -1.33
C GLY A 172 -12.11 -17.98 0.04
N LEU A 173 -11.64 -16.91 0.69
CA LEU A 173 -10.98 -17.02 2.00
C LEU A 173 -11.93 -17.59 3.07
N GLY A 174 -11.41 -18.45 3.94
CA GLY A 174 -12.15 -19.05 5.04
C GLY A 174 -12.37 -18.15 6.26
N SER A 175 -12.92 -18.72 7.33
CA SER A 175 -13.21 -18.01 8.59
C SER A 175 -11.99 -17.37 9.24
N ASP A 176 -10.79 -17.91 9.02
CA ASP A 176 -9.54 -17.41 9.61
C ASP A 176 -9.12 -16.03 9.08
N TYR A 177 -9.78 -15.55 8.03
CA TYR A 177 -9.53 -14.26 7.39
C TYR A 177 -10.79 -13.40 7.28
N SER A 178 -11.87 -13.78 7.97
CA SER A 178 -13.18 -13.11 7.85
C SER A 178 -13.12 -11.62 8.16
N ILE A 179 -12.32 -11.17 9.14
CA ILE A 179 -12.26 -9.76 9.53
C ILE A 179 -11.83 -8.89 8.35
N ILE A 180 -10.74 -9.26 7.66
CA ILE A 180 -10.23 -8.48 6.54
C ILE A 180 -11.07 -8.69 5.27
N ARG A 181 -11.44 -9.94 4.98
CA ARG A 181 -12.26 -10.32 3.81
C ARG A 181 -13.58 -9.57 3.81
N ASP A 182 -14.34 -9.69 4.90
CA ASP A 182 -15.69 -9.13 4.98
C ASP A 182 -15.65 -7.60 5.01
N THR A 183 -14.62 -7.03 5.63
CA THR A 183 -14.42 -5.56 5.63
C THR A 183 -14.15 -5.02 4.24
N ILE A 184 -13.37 -5.73 3.41
CA ILE A 184 -13.07 -5.31 2.04
C ILE A 184 -14.28 -5.54 1.12
N LEU A 185 -14.91 -6.73 1.19
CA LEU A 185 -16.06 -7.08 0.33
C LEU A 185 -17.30 -6.27 0.67
N ARG A 186 -17.47 -5.81 1.91
CA ARG A 186 -18.56 -4.89 2.29
C ARG A 186 -18.48 -3.53 1.58
N LEU A 187 -17.33 -3.16 1.03
CA LEU A 187 -17.18 -1.95 0.21
C LEU A 187 -17.63 -2.15 -1.25
N ASN A 188 -18.10 -3.34 -1.61
CA ASN A 188 -18.72 -3.59 -2.91
C ASN A 188 -20.06 -2.87 -2.99
N ASP A 189 -20.20 -2.00 -4.00
CA ASP A 189 -21.45 -1.34 -4.35
C ASP A 189 -21.90 -1.78 -5.75
N THR A 190 -23.20 -2.00 -5.93
CA THR A 190 -23.78 -2.49 -7.18
C THR A 190 -24.33 -1.30 -7.95
N ILE A 191 -23.63 -0.88 -8.99
CA ILE A 191 -23.95 0.32 -9.75
C ILE A 191 -24.52 -0.08 -11.11
N PHE A 192 -25.62 0.57 -11.50
CA PHE A 192 -26.23 0.38 -12.81
C PHE A 192 -25.27 0.87 -13.91
N ASP A 193 -24.93 -0.02 -14.83
CA ASP A 193 -24.03 0.25 -15.93
C ASP A 193 -24.82 0.63 -17.19
N LEU A 194 -25.17 1.91 -17.28
CA LEU A 194 -25.90 2.45 -18.42
C LEU A 194 -25.19 2.19 -19.75
N ALA A 195 -23.85 2.17 -19.79
CA ALA A 195 -23.10 2.05 -21.04
C ALA A 195 -23.17 0.65 -21.65
N ASN A 196 -23.30 -0.37 -20.80
CA ASN A 196 -23.42 -1.77 -21.22
C ASN A 196 -24.86 -2.30 -21.16
N SER A 197 -25.81 -1.49 -20.66
CA SER A 197 -27.23 -1.85 -20.60
C SER A 197 -27.94 -1.57 -21.93
N VAL A 198 -28.72 -2.53 -22.40
CA VAL A 198 -29.48 -2.39 -23.65
C VAL A 198 -30.85 -1.77 -23.36
N PRO A 199 -31.28 -0.72 -24.10
CA PRO A 199 -32.61 -0.16 -23.92
C PRO A 199 -33.69 -1.17 -24.35
N ILE A 200 -34.60 -1.51 -23.44
CA ILE A 200 -35.68 -2.49 -23.66
C ILE A 200 -37.05 -1.84 -23.88
N GLY A 201 -37.19 -0.54 -23.62
CA GLY A 201 -38.43 0.17 -23.87
C GLY A 201 -38.46 1.57 -23.29
N VAL A 202 -39.66 2.14 -23.21
CA VAL A 202 -39.91 3.44 -22.59
C VAL A 202 -41.07 3.26 -21.61
N ASP A 203 -40.92 3.79 -20.39
CA ASP A 203 -41.97 3.72 -19.37
C ASP A 203 -43.13 4.71 -19.71
N PRO A 204 -44.29 4.61 -19.03
CA PRO A 204 -45.42 5.52 -19.27
C PRO A 204 -45.14 7.00 -18.96
N THR A 205 -44.03 7.29 -18.29
CA THR A 205 -43.53 8.63 -17.97
C THR A 205 -42.55 9.19 -19.02
N GLY A 206 -42.20 8.41 -20.05
CA GLY A 206 -41.31 8.82 -21.13
C GLY A 206 -39.82 8.53 -20.90
N ASN A 207 -39.45 7.82 -19.82
CA ASN A 207 -38.07 7.44 -19.56
C ASN A 207 -37.70 6.12 -20.24
N THR A 208 -36.51 6.03 -20.82
CA THR A 208 -35.99 4.79 -21.39
C THR A 208 -35.69 3.76 -20.30
N VAL A 209 -36.29 2.58 -20.41
CA VAL A 209 -36.07 1.42 -19.54
C VAL A 209 -34.99 0.55 -20.17
N TYR A 210 -34.05 0.05 -19.35
CA TYR A 210 -32.91 -0.75 -19.79
C TYR A 210 -32.97 -2.16 -19.21
N ASP A 211 -32.44 -3.15 -19.95
CA ASP A 211 -32.06 -4.44 -19.37
C ASP A 211 -30.95 -4.17 -18.37
N SER A 212 -31.22 -4.44 -17.10
CA SER A 212 -30.49 -3.83 -16.00
C SER A 212 -29.13 -4.50 -15.79
N ALA A 213 -28.13 -4.11 -16.59
CA ALA A 213 -26.76 -4.56 -16.39
C ALA A 213 -26.17 -3.79 -15.20
N TYR A 214 -25.70 -4.52 -14.19
CA TYR A 214 -25.05 -3.95 -13.02
C TYR A 214 -23.58 -4.35 -12.98
N VAL A 215 -22.73 -3.42 -12.53
CA VAL A 215 -21.33 -3.68 -12.24
C VAL A 215 -21.07 -3.45 -10.76
N ILE A 216 -20.39 -4.40 -10.12
CA ILE A 216 -19.91 -4.23 -8.75
C ILE A 216 -18.70 -3.30 -8.81
N LYS A 217 -18.67 -2.21 -8.05
CA LYS A 217 -17.49 -1.37 -7.86
C LYS A 217 -17.00 -1.46 -6.42
N ASN A 218 -15.68 -1.41 -6.25
CA ASN A 218 -15.05 -1.34 -4.93
C ASN A 218 -13.86 -0.39 -5.01
N PRO A 219 -13.81 0.67 -4.18
CA PRO A 219 -12.72 1.64 -4.22
C PRO A 219 -11.32 1.02 -4.09
N ILE A 220 -11.19 -0.06 -3.31
CA ILE A 220 -9.94 -0.82 -3.17
C ILE A 220 -9.56 -1.50 -4.48
N PHE A 221 -10.52 -2.16 -5.12
CA PHE A 221 -10.25 -2.91 -6.34
C PHE A 221 -9.96 -2.01 -7.54
N GLU A 222 -10.63 -0.87 -7.63
CA GLU A 222 -10.36 0.13 -8.69
C GLU A 222 -8.95 0.71 -8.56
N LYS A 223 -8.52 1.03 -7.32
CA LYS A 223 -7.21 1.64 -7.09
C LYS A 223 -6.06 0.64 -7.23
N ALA A 224 -6.22 -0.56 -6.69
CA ALA A 224 -5.21 -1.61 -6.72
C ALA A 224 -5.23 -2.44 -8.01
N ASN A 225 -6.33 -2.40 -8.76
CA ASN A 225 -6.56 -3.13 -10.01
C ASN A 225 -6.52 -4.66 -9.87
N ILE A 226 -6.95 -5.19 -8.72
CA ILE A 226 -6.87 -6.63 -8.43
C ILE A 226 -7.85 -7.51 -9.23
N ARG A 227 -8.84 -6.90 -9.90
CA ARG A 227 -9.79 -7.59 -10.79
C ARG A 227 -9.27 -7.76 -12.21
N SER A 228 -8.23 -7.03 -12.58
CA SER A 228 -7.61 -7.21 -13.88
C SER A 228 -6.69 -8.43 -13.86
N GLU A 229 -6.92 -9.33 -14.81
CA GLU A 229 -6.01 -10.46 -15.08
C GLU A 229 -4.69 -10.00 -15.75
N PHE A 230 -4.73 -8.81 -16.36
CA PHE A 230 -3.59 -8.27 -17.08
C PHE A 230 -2.59 -7.56 -16.17
N VAL A 231 -3.06 -6.85 -15.15
CA VAL A 231 -2.15 -6.14 -14.24
C VAL A 231 -1.53 -7.12 -13.26
N GLN A 232 -0.24 -6.94 -12.96
CA GLN A 232 0.45 -7.73 -11.96
C GLN A 232 0.51 -6.96 -10.64
N VAL A 233 -0.09 -7.54 -9.61
CA VAL A 233 -0.32 -6.90 -8.32
C VAL A 233 0.26 -7.72 -7.16
N SER A 234 0.45 -7.10 -6.00
CA SER A 234 0.82 -7.80 -4.78
C SER A 234 -0.16 -7.49 -3.65
N MET A 235 -0.40 -8.48 -2.80
CA MET A 235 -1.23 -8.32 -1.62
C MET A 235 -0.53 -8.88 -0.38
N PHE A 236 -0.59 -8.16 0.73
CA PHE A 236 -0.15 -8.62 2.03
C PHE A 236 -1.37 -9.01 2.87
N LEU A 237 -1.60 -10.29 3.09
CA LEU A 237 -2.83 -10.79 3.70
C LEU A 237 -2.63 -11.03 5.21
N PRO A 238 -3.33 -10.30 6.10
CA PRO A 238 -3.32 -10.59 7.52
C PRO A 238 -4.39 -11.62 7.88
N SER A 239 -4.07 -12.59 8.72
CA SER A 239 -5.07 -13.45 9.35
C SER A 239 -5.80 -12.71 10.47
N ASN A 240 -6.95 -13.26 10.90
CA ASN A 240 -7.69 -12.75 12.05
C ASN A 240 -6.82 -12.70 13.32
N GLN A 241 -5.95 -13.71 13.51
CA GLN A 241 -5.02 -13.74 14.65
C GLN A 241 -4.03 -12.57 14.59
N VAL A 242 -3.45 -12.29 13.42
CA VAL A 242 -2.51 -11.17 13.24
C VAL A 242 -3.18 -9.83 13.49
N LEU A 243 -4.41 -9.64 13.00
CA LEU A 243 -5.19 -8.44 13.28
C LEU A 243 -5.50 -8.30 14.77
N ASN A 244 -5.97 -9.36 15.42
CA ASN A 244 -6.27 -9.34 16.85
C ASN A 244 -5.03 -8.99 17.68
N ASN A 245 -3.86 -9.54 17.34
CA ASN A 245 -2.59 -9.20 17.99
C ASN A 245 -2.26 -7.72 17.79
N CYS A 246 -2.36 -7.21 16.55
CA CYS A 246 -2.13 -5.80 16.25
C CYS A 246 -3.05 -4.86 17.05
N PHE A 247 -4.34 -5.19 17.18
CA PHE A 247 -5.28 -4.39 17.96
C PHE A 247 -5.06 -4.52 19.47
N ASN A 248 -4.59 -5.67 19.96
CA ASN A 248 -4.20 -5.84 21.35
C ASN A 248 -2.98 -4.97 21.69
N ASP A 249 -1.97 -4.93 20.81
CA ASP A 249 -0.80 -4.06 20.97
C ASP A 249 -1.22 -2.58 21.03
N LEU A 250 -2.16 -2.16 20.16
CA LEU A 250 -2.73 -0.81 20.20
C LEU A 250 -3.47 -0.53 21.51
N ARG A 251 -4.31 -1.46 22.00
CA ARG A 251 -5.00 -1.31 23.29
C ARG A 251 -4.01 -1.18 24.44
N SER A 252 -2.95 -2.00 24.46
CA SER A 252 -1.89 -1.92 25.46
C SER A 252 -1.17 -0.57 25.41
N LEU A 253 -0.91 -0.04 24.22
CA LEU A 253 -0.32 1.27 24.03
C LEU A 253 -1.23 2.40 24.55
N TYR A 254 -2.52 2.37 24.23
CA TYR A 254 -3.50 3.34 24.73
C TYR A 254 -3.61 3.30 26.26
N ALA A 255 -3.65 2.11 26.85
CA ALA A 255 -3.67 1.93 28.29
C ALA A 255 -2.43 2.54 28.99
N GLN A 256 -1.25 2.46 28.37
CA GLN A 256 -0.03 3.11 28.90
C GLN A 256 -0.16 4.64 28.96
N PHE A 257 -0.87 5.23 27.99
CA PHE A 257 -1.24 6.64 27.99
C PHE A 257 -2.41 6.99 28.92
N GLY A 258 -3.00 6.01 29.61
CA GLY A 258 -4.20 6.21 30.41
C GLY A 258 -5.43 6.54 29.57
N LYS A 259 -5.46 6.12 28.31
CA LYS A 259 -6.58 6.29 27.38
C LYS A 259 -7.27 4.96 27.13
N THR A 260 -8.57 5.02 26.86
CA THR A 260 -9.34 3.89 26.34
C THR A 260 -9.22 3.86 24.82
N PHE A 261 -9.11 2.66 24.25
CA PHE A 261 -9.13 2.46 22.80
C PHE A 261 -10.58 2.34 22.33
N GLU A 262 -11.04 3.34 21.57
CA GLU A 262 -12.45 3.49 21.19
C GLU A 262 -12.72 2.98 19.76
N GLU A 263 -14.00 2.99 19.36
CA GLU A 263 -14.41 2.58 18.01
C GLU A 263 -13.78 3.46 16.91
N ASP A 264 -13.68 4.77 17.12
CA ASP A 264 -13.04 5.68 16.17
C ASP A 264 -11.55 5.34 15.94
N ASP A 265 -10.85 4.91 16.98
CA ASP A 265 -9.45 4.49 16.90
C ASP A 265 -9.33 3.18 16.10
N TYR A 266 -10.23 2.23 16.34
CA TYR A 266 -10.34 1.00 15.56
C TYR A 266 -10.58 1.30 14.07
N LEU A 267 -11.50 2.21 13.75
CA LEU A 267 -11.82 2.57 12.37
C LEU A 267 -10.63 3.24 11.66
N LYS A 268 -9.91 4.15 12.33
CA LYS A 268 -8.69 4.78 11.79
C LYS A 268 -7.62 3.73 11.47
N ALA A 269 -7.33 2.85 12.44
CA ALA A 269 -6.36 1.78 12.27
C ALA A 269 -6.76 0.81 11.15
N MET A 270 -8.03 0.34 11.14
CA MET A 270 -8.52 -0.57 10.10
C MET A 270 -8.54 0.07 8.71
N SER A 271 -8.82 1.38 8.62
CA SER A 271 -8.74 2.09 7.34
C SER A 271 -7.32 2.15 6.80
N TRP A 272 -6.32 2.36 7.67
CA TRP A 272 -4.93 2.26 7.25
C TRP A 272 -4.57 0.85 6.79
N ILE A 273 -4.96 -0.19 7.55
CA ILE A 273 -4.66 -1.59 7.24
C ILE A 273 -5.19 -1.97 5.85
N LYS A 274 -6.48 -1.75 5.56
CA LYS A 274 -7.08 -2.12 4.27
C LYS A 274 -6.46 -1.37 3.09
N GLU A 275 -5.96 -0.15 3.30
CA GLU A 275 -5.29 0.67 2.27
C GLU A 275 -3.81 0.30 2.11
N ALA A 276 -3.16 -0.21 3.14
CA ALA A 276 -1.73 -0.52 3.15
C ALA A 276 -1.38 -1.88 2.55
N ILE A 277 -2.33 -2.81 2.45
CA ILE A 277 -2.06 -4.20 2.06
C ILE A 277 -2.07 -4.48 0.55
N PHE A 278 -2.54 -3.55 -0.29
CA PHE A 278 -2.67 -3.75 -1.74
C PHE A 278 -1.67 -2.92 -2.54
N TYR A 279 -1.01 -3.55 -3.52
CA TYR A 279 0.04 -2.95 -4.35
C TYR A 279 -0.29 -3.15 -5.82
N ASN A 280 -0.14 -2.08 -6.60
CA ASN A 280 -0.34 -2.09 -8.06
C ASN A 280 0.91 -2.53 -8.84
N THR A 281 1.91 -3.07 -8.13
CA THR A 281 3.16 -3.61 -8.66
C THR A 281 3.46 -4.97 -8.04
N LEU A 282 4.37 -5.71 -8.66
CA LEU A 282 4.91 -6.95 -8.09
C LEU A 282 6.01 -6.63 -7.08
N VAL A 283 5.88 -7.21 -5.89
CA VAL A 283 6.95 -7.29 -4.90
C VAL A 283 7.65 -8.62 -5.10
N ASP A 284 8.87 -8.56 -5.65
CA ASP A 284 9.64 -9.76 -5.98
C ASP A 284 10.41 -10.34 -4.81
N ASN A 285 11.09 -9.49 -4.04
CA ASN A 285 11.89 -9.88 -2.90
C ASN A 285 11.53 -9.00 -1.71
N TYR A 286 10.71 -9.53 -0.80
CA TYR A 286 10.30 -8.80 0.39
C TYR A 286 11.52 -8.48 1.28
N GLY A 287 11.66 -7.21 1.68
CA GLY A 287 12.80 -6.74 2.49
C GLY A 287 14.00 -6.25 1.69
N SER A 288 13.98 -6.32 0.36
CA SER A 288 15.03 -5.71 -0.48
C SER A 288 15.01 -4.18 -0.43
N GLU A 289 13.81 -3.59 -0.33
CA GLU A 289 13.59 -2.17 -0.08
C GLU A 289 13.09 -1.98 1.36
N GLU A 290 13.64 -0.99 2.08
CA GLU A 290 13.21 -0.67 3.44
C GLU A 290 11.77 -0.11 3.46
N ASN A 291 11.44 0.69 2.47
CA ASN A 291 10.18 1.42 2.36
C ASN A 291 9.50 1.08 1.03
N ILE A 292 8.31 0.48 1.10
CA ILE A 292 7.44 0.27 -0.07
C ILE A 292 6.13 1.03 0.12
N TYR A 293 5.45 1.35 -0.98
CA TYR A 293 4.22 2.14 -0.95
C TYR A 293 3.06 1.36 -1.57
N SER A 294 1.95 1.30 -0.84
CA SER A 294 0.73 0.65 -1.32
C SER A 294 0.11 1.45 -2.49
N ALA A 295 -0.88 0.86 -3.16
CA ALA A 295 -1.68 1.54 -4.19
C ALA A 295 -2.37 2.83 -3.68
N PHE A 296 -2.50 2.97 -2.35
CA PHE A 296 -3.06 4.14 -1.66
C PHE A 296 -1.99 5.10 -1.13
N ASN A 297 -0.74 4.93 -1.56
CA ASN A 297 0.41 5.70 -1.10
C ASN A 297 0.61 5.62 0.44
N LYS A 298 0.23 4.49 1.04
CA LYS A 298 0.56 4.21 2.45
C LYS A 298 1.97 3.64 2.49
N LEU A 299 2.79 4.22 3.36
CA LEU A 299 4.11 3.68 3.64
C LEU A 299 3.97 2.32 4.31
N TRP A 300 4.84 1.40 3.93
CA TRP A 300 5.01 0.09 4.53
C TRP A 300 6.50 -0.15 4.75
N LYS A 301 6.90 -0.24 6.02
CA LYS A 301 8.29 -0.51 6.40
C LYS A 301 8.53 -2.00 6.50
N THR A 302 9.35 -2.53 5.60
CA THR A 302 9.67 -3.96 5.56
C THR A 302 10.50 -4.41 6.77
N SER A 303 11.19 -3.48 7.44
CA SER A 303 11.90 -3.70 8.70
C SER A 303 10.97 -3.84 9.91
N VAL A 304 9.74 -3.35 9.84
CA VAL A 304 8.76 -3.37 10.94
C VAL A 304 7.71 -4.45 10.72
N GLN A 305 7.16 -4.51 9.50
CA GLN A 305 6.14 -5.49 9.13
C GLN A 305 6.81 -6.81 8.80
N GLN A 306 6.32 -7.91 9.38
CA GLN A 306 6.86 -9.24 9.12
C GLN A 306 5.89 -10.04 8.28
N VAL A 307 6.41 -10.73 7.27
CA VAL A 307 5.62 -11.55 6.35
C VAL A 307 6.35 -12.86 6.11
N ASN A 308 5.61 -13.89 5.71
CA ASN A 308 6.20 -15.09 5.13
C ASN A 308 6.79 -14.72 3.76
N PRO A 309 8.12 -14.82 3.55
CA PRO A 309 8.74 -14.45 2.27
C PRO A 309 8.35 -15.41 1.13
N VAL A 310 7.87 -16.61 1.45
CA VAL A 310 7.31 -17.55 0.47
C VAL A 310 5.90 -17.09 0.11
N TYR A 311 5.78 -16.43 -1.04
CA TYR A 311 4.49 -15.97 -1.54
C TYR A 311 3.66 -17.10 -2.14
N LYS A 312 2.34 -16.92 -2.13
CA LYS A 312 1.40 -17.71 -2.93
C LYS A 312 1.28 -17.09 -4.31
N ARG A 313 1.52 -17.88 -5.35
CA ARG A 313 1.36 -17.45 -6.75
C ARG A 313 -0.12 -17.33 -7.12
N MET A 314 -0.48 -16.23 -7.77
CA MET A 314 -1.82 -15.97 -8.30
C MET A 314 -1.72 -15.67 -9.80
N SER A 315 -2.82 -15.83 -10.54
CA SER A 315 -2.81 -15.60 -12.01
C SER A 315 -2.48 -14.16 -12.40
N ASN A 316 -2.82 -13.20 -11.52
CA ASN A 316 -2.55 -11.78 -11.69
C ASN A 316 -1.61 -11.19 -10.64
N GLY A 317 -0.86 -12.01 -9.91
CA GLY A 317 -0.03 -11.45 -8.85
C GLY A 317 0.52 -12.42 -7.83
N ARG A 318 0.78 -11.89 -6.63
CA ARG A 318 1.32 -12.63 -5.49
C ARG A 318 0.67 -12.20 -4.19
N ILE A 319 0.53 -13.17 -3.28
CA ILE A 319 0.04 -12.92 -1.93
C ILE A 319 1.11 -13.33 -0.92
N PHE A 320 1.47 -12.41 -0.04
CA PHE A 320 2.35 -12.66 1.10
C PHE A 320 1.50 -12.72 2.38
N GLU A 321 1.67 -13.77 3.18
CA GLU A 321 0.98 -13.86 4.47
C GLU A 321 1.72 -13.02 5.50
N ILE A 322 1.01 -12.12 6.19
CA ILE A 322 1.59 -11.29 7.24
C ILE A 322 1.74 -12.15 8.50
N SER A 323 2.90 -12.12 9.14
CA SER A 323 3.14 -12.75 10.44
C SER A 323 3.13 -11.75 11.60
N LYS A 324 3.48 -10.48 11.35
CA LYS A 324 3.36 -9.38 12.30
C LYS A 324 2.97 -8.08 11.60
N LEU A 325 1.94 -7.43 12.12
CA LEU A 325 1.43 -6.15 11.63
C LEU A 325 1.52 -5.10 12.73
N LYS A 326 2.01 -3.90 12.40
CA LYS A 326 2.01 -2.73 13.29
C LYS A 326 1.40 -1.53 12.57
N VAL A 327 0.37 -0.91 13.14
CA VAL A 327 -0.16 0.36 12.62
C VAL A 327 0.84 1.47 12.98
N PRO A 328 1.22 2.34 12.02
CA PRO A 328 2.14 3.44 12.30
C PRO A 328 1.58 4.38 13.36
N ASN A 329 2.44 4.87 14.25
CA ASN A 329 2.04 5.78 15.32
C ASN A 329 1.39 7.07 14.78
N ASN A 330 1.79 7.55 13.60
CA ASN A 330 1.19 8.75 12.99
C ASN A 330 -0.23 8.56 12.45
N VAL A 331 -0.77 7.34 12.46
CA VAL A 331 -2.16 7.05 12.09
C VAL A 331 -3.12 7.29 13.26
N HIS A 332 -2.66 7.04 14.49
CA HIS A 332 -3.51 7.04 15.68
C HIS A 332 -3.02 7.98 16.79
N ILE A 333 -1.86 8.63 16.61
CA ILE A 333 -1.35 9.68 17.49
C ILE A 333 -1.24 10.97 16.67
N ASP A 334 -2.15 11.92 16.90
CA ASP A 334 -2.09 13.23 16.25
C ASP A 334 -0.94 14.07 16.83
N MET A 335 -0.75 14.04 18.15
CA MET A 335 0.24 14.82 18.87
C MET A 335 0.42 14.33 20.31
N ILE A 336 1.63 14.46 20.84
CA ILE A 336 1.92 14.37 22.28
C ILE A 336 2.40 15.75 22.73
N LYS A 337 1.57 16.50 23.47
CA LYS A 337 1.86 17.88 23.89
C LYS A 337 1.68 18.03 25.39
N GLN A 338 2.64 18.65 26.05
CA GLN A 338 2.57 19.00 27.47
C GLN A 338 3.24 20.36 27.73
N PHE A 339 3.05 20.88 28.95
CA PHE A 339 3.48 22.22 29.32
C PHE A 339 4.64 22.21 30.32
N PHE A 340 5.55 23.19 30.20
CA PHE A 340 6.69 23.31 31.11
C PHE A 340 6.29 23.79 32.51
N HIS A 341 5.20 24.56 32.64
CA HIS A 341 4.73 25.03 33.94
C HIS A 341 4.25 23.90 34.85
N TYR A 342 4.01 22.69 34.31
CA TYR A 342 3.69 21.51 35.12
C TYR A 342 4.77 21.13 36.14
N TRP A 343 5.98 21.71 36.01
CA TRP A 343 6.96 21.83 37.09
C TRP A 343 6.33 22.16 38.46
N GLU A 344 5.32 23.02 38.50
CA GLU A 344 4.72 23.50 39.75
C GLU A 344 3.94 22.43 40.51
N TYR A 345 3.45 21.40 39.81
CA TYR A 345 2.71 20.28 40.40
C TYR A 345 3.62 19.15 40.90
N VAL A 346 4.93 19.25 40.66
CA VAL A 346 5.90 18.28 41.19
C VAL A 346 6.33 18.72 42.60
N PRO A 347 6.28 17.84 43.61
CA PRO A 347 6.78 18.12 44.96
C PRO A 347 8.25 18.53 44.98
N ASP A 348 8.63 19.45 45.88
CA ASP A 348 9.98 20.02 45.92
C ASP A 348 11.09 18.98 46.15
N ASN A 349 10.81 17.93 46.94
CA ASN A 349 11.73 16.82 47.18
C ASN A 349 11.95 15.93 45.95
N GLU A 350 11.07 15.98 44.95
CA GLU A 350 11.16 15.17 43.73
C GLU A 350 11.66 15.96 42.51
N LYS A 351 11.56 17.30 42.55
CA LYS A 351 12.02 18.17 41.45
C LYS A 351 13.45 17.88 41.01
N GLY A 352 14.38 17.64 41.93
CA GLY A 352 15.78 17.34 41.60
C GLY A 352 15.99 16.05 40.79
N ASN A 353 15.06 15.09 40.87
CA ASN A 353 15.14 13.83 40.12
C ASN A 353 14.66 13.99 38.68
N LEU A 354 13.68 14.87 38.47
CA LEU A 354 13.03 15.09 37.18
C LEU A 354 13.66 16.25 36.42
N PHE A 355 14.21 17.21 37.14
CA PHE A 355 14.69 18.44 36.55
C PHE A 355 16.06 18.84 37.08
N THR A 356 17.00 19.02 36.17
CA THR A 356 18.34 19.53 36.50
C THR A 356 18.45 20.95 35.98
N VAL A 357 18.56 21.91 36.88
CA VAL A 357 18.65 23.35 36.55
C VAL A 357 20.07 23.83 36.83
N LEU A 358 20.68 24.51 35.87
CA LEU A 358 22.03 25.06 35.98
C LEU A 358 21.98 26.59 35.86
N ASN A 359 22.75 27.27 36.73
CA ASN A 359 22.92 28.72 36.75
C ASN A 359 21.60 29.53 36.81
N ALA A 360 20.54 28.98 37.40
CA ALA A 360 19.31 29.72 37.66
C ALA A 360 19.34 30.39 39.03
N THR A 361 19.05 31.68 39.06
CA THR A 361 18.74 32.43 40.28
C THR A 361 17.26 32.31 40.65
N SER A 362 16.39 32.00 39.69
CA SER A 362 14.96 31.76 39.94
C SER A 362 14.33 30.88 38.87
N VAL A 363 13.41 30.00 39.28
CA VAL A 363 12.54 29.20 38.41
C VAL A 363 11.10 29.38 38.88
N VAL A 364 10.28 30.09 38.13
CA VAL A 364 8.96 30.54 38.58
C VAL A 364 7.92 30.34 37.46
N PRO A 365 6.88 29.51 37.67
CA PRO A 365 5.70 29.50 36.81
C PRO A 365 5.00 30.86 36.89
N THR A 366 4.59 31.44 35.77
CA THR A 366 3.95 32.76 35.80
C THR A 366 2.86 32.89 34.74
N ASP A 367 1.75 33.49 35.13
CA ASP A 367 0.66 33.85 34.23
C ASP A 367 1.08 34.98 33.28
N ARG A 368 0.50 34.94 32.08
CA ARG A 368 0.78 35.86 30.99
C ARG A 368 -0.53 36.34 30.37
N ASP A 369 -0.66 36.16 29.06
CA ASP A 369 -1.79 36.62 28.27
C ASP A 369 -2.99 35.69 28.45
N ASN A 370 -4.20 36.24 28.27
CA ASN A 370 -5.40 35.41 28.22
C ASN A 370 -5.49 34.68 26.87
N ALA A 371 -6.07 33.49 26.91
CA ALA A 371 -6.47 32.68 25.79
C ALA A 371 -7.93 32.27 25.97
N SER A 372 -8.70 32.27 24.89
CA SER A 372 -10.11 31.90 24.94
C SER A 372 -10.41 30.86 23.87
N PHE A 373 -11.22 29.87 24.21
CA PHE A 373 -11.87 28.97 23.26
C PHE A 373 -13.35 29.34 23.23
N PRO A 374 -13.77 30.34 22.41
CA PRO A 374 -15.14 30.85 22.44
C PRO A 374 -16.18 29.76 22.18
N THR A 375 -15.87 28.81 21.30
CA THR A 375 -16.77 27.69 20.97
C THR A 375 -17.01 26.73 22.13
N LEU A 376 -16.08 26.66 23.09
CA LEU A 376 -16.22 25.84 24.30
C LEU A 376 -16.63 26.67 25.53
N GLY A 377 -16.73 28.00 25.39
CA GLY A 377 -16.97 28.91 26.52
C GLY A 377 -15.86 28.91 27.58
N LEU A 378 -14.63 28.54 27.19
CA LEU A 378 -13.48 28.45 28.12
C LEU A 378 -12.56 29.66 27.94
N GLU A 379 -12.14 30.25 29.06
CA GLU A 379 -11.07 31.24 29.13
C GLU A 379 -10.00 30.77 30.12
N TYR A 380 -8.74 30.91 29.75
CA TYR A 380 -7.61 30.54 30.59
C TYR A 380 -6.45 31.50 30.37
N LYS A 381 -5.47 31.48 31.27
CA LYS A 381 -4.24 32.24 31.12
C LYS A 381 -3.14 31.36 30.57
N TYR A 382 -2.41 31.87 29.58
CA TYR A 382 -1.12 31.29 29.23
C TYR A 382 -0.21 31.35 30.45
N ARG A 383 0.40 30.21 30.79
CA ARG A 383 1.28 30.08 31.94
C ARG A 383 2.62 29.50 31.49
N THR A 384 3.68 30.25 31.73
CA THR A 384 5.05 29.93 31.27
C THR A 384 5.95 29.61 32.46
N LEU A 385 6.91 28.70 32.28
CA LEU A 385 7.99 28.49 33.22
C LEU A 385 9.11 29.50 32.94
N VAL A 386 9.31 30.44 33.86
CA VAL A 386 10.32 31.51 33.74
C VAL A 386 11.57 31.09 34.46
N LEU A 387 12.68 31.01 33.73
CA LEU A 387 14.00 30.82 34.28
C LEU A 387 14.77 32.14 34.15
N LYS A 388 15.45 32.55 35.22
CA LYS A 388 16.40 33.66 35.21
C LYS A 388 17.72 33.21 35.83
N GLY A 389 18.83 33.70 35.30
CA GLY A 389 20.18 33.35 35.72
C GLY A 389 21.15 34.51 35.52
N ALA A 390 22.25 34.49 36.27
CA ALA A 390 23.34 35.43 36.04
C ALA A 390 24.10 35.06 34.77
N LYS A 391 24.65 36.03 34.04
CA LYS A 391 25.50 35.74 32.88
C LYS A 391 26.89 35.28 33.35
N ILE A 392 27.13 33.96 33.38
CA ILE A 392 28.39 33.37 33.80
C ILE A 392 29.07 32.71 32.60
N ALA A 393 30.31 33.11 32.30
CA ALA A 393 31.07 32.54 31.19
C ALA A 393 31.24 31.02 31.36
N GLY A 394 30.89 30.25 30.33
CA GLY A 394 31.00 28.79 30.33
C GLY A 394 29.94 28.04 31.13
N ALA A 395 29.00 28.74 31.79
CA ALA A 395 27.92 28.14 32.56
C ALA A 395 26.57 28.76 32.17
N PRO A 396 26.06 28.51 30.94
CA PRO A 396 24.79 29.06 30.51
C PRO A 396 23.62 28.56 31.37
N LEU A 397 22.64 29.44 31.61
CA LEU A 397 21.35 29.10 32.18
C LEU A 397 20.73 27.95 31.38
N SER A 398 20.41 26.86 32.04
CA SER A 398 19.74 25.73 31.40
C SER A 398 18.85 24.94 32.34
N ILE A 399 17.91 24.23 31.72
CA ILE A 399 17.07 23.25 32.38
C ILE A 399 17.04 21.98 31.54
N ASP A 400 17.39 20.86 32.17
CA ASP A 400 17.15 19.53 31.67
C ASP A 400 15.82 19.04 32.25
N PHE A 401 14.78 18.99 31.42
CA PHE A 401 13.40 18.78 31.81
C PHE A 401 12.94 17.36 31.46
N THR A 402 12.66 16.53 32.46
CA THR A 402 11.93 15.27 32.25
C THR A 402 10.45 15.58 32.09
N PRO A 403 9.83 15.31 30.93
CA PRO A 403 8.46 15.75 30.71
C PRO A 403 7.45 15.06 31.62
N VAL A 404 6.50 15.85 32.13
CA VAL A 404 5.43 15.42 33.03
C VAL A 404 4.08 15.88 32.48
N LEU A 405 3.01 15.21 32.92
CA LEU A 405 1.63 15.60 32.70
C LEU A 405 0.89 15.63 34.05
N THR A 406 -0.16 16.44 34.15
CA THR A 406 -0.99 16.51 35.36
C THR A 406 -2.02 15.39 35.39
N VAL A 407 -2.18 14.75 36.56
CA VAL A 407 -3.23 13.75 36.81
C VAL A 407 -4.14 14.23 37.93
N ARG A 408 -5.44 13.94 37.81
CA ARG A 408 -6.40 14.23 38.87
C ARG A 408 -6.45 13.03 39.82
N ASN A 409 -6.11 13.25 41.07
CA ASN A 409 -6.18 12.22 42.10
C ASN A 409 -7.64 12.04 42.57
N SER A 410 -7.94 10.89 43.17
CA SER A 410 -9.27 10.55 43.71
C SER A 410 -9.73 11.50 44.82
N ASP A 411 -8.80 12.13 45.54
CA ASP A 411 -9.06 13.13 46.57
C ASP A 411 -9.31 14.54 46.00
N GLY A 412 -9.30 14.71 44.68
CA GLY A 412 -9.46 16.01 44.03
C GLY A 412 -8.22 16.90 44.09
N SER A 413 -7.05 16.38 44.48
CA SER A 413 -5.77 17.07 44.28
C SER A 413 -5.26 16.84 42.84
N THR A 414 -4.34 17.70 42.40
CA THR A 414 -3.65 17.53 41.10
C THR A 414 -2.25 16.98 41.38
N GLY A 415 -2.01 15.75 40.96
CA GLY A 415 -0.69 15.11 40.96
C GLY A 415 -0.01 15.21 39.60
N TYR A 416 1.06 14.44 39.43
CA TYR A 416 1.81 14.37 38.18
C TYR A 416 2.13 12.93 37.77
N LYS A 417 2.35 12.70 36.48
CA LYS A 417 2.91 11.47 35.91
C LYS A 417 4.01 11.82 34.92
N VAL A 418 5.09 11.06 34.88
CA VAL A 418 6.14 11.19 33.85
C VAL A 418 5.56 10.76 32.51
N VAL A 419 5.84 11.55 31.47
CA VAL A 419 5.39 11.25 30.12
C VAL A 419 6.31 10.21 29.50
N GLU A 420 5.70 9.15 28.99
CA GLU A 420 6.37 8.13 28.19
C GLU A 420 5.93 8.27 26.75
N VAL A 421 6.85 8.04 25.81
CA VAL A 421 6.61 8.21 24.38
C VAL A 421 7.03 6.93 23.66
N PRO A 422 6.27 6.49 22.63
CA PRO A 422 6.66 5.34 21.82
C PRO A 422 7.94 5.65 21.06
N PRO A 423 8.78 4.65 20.77
CA PRO A 423 9.92 4.86 19.90
C PRO A 423 9.47 5.29 18.50
N GLY A 424 10.30 6.09 17.84
CA GLY A 424 10.04 6.53 16.48
C GLY A 424 10.56 7.92 16.17
N GLU A 425 10.35 8.34 14.93
CA GLU A 425 10.75 9.65 14.42
C GLU A 425 9.61 10.67 14.60
N TYR A 426 9.87 11.74 15.34
CA TYR A 426 8.93 12.82 15.61
C TYR A 426 9.48 14.15 15.11
N ASN A 427 8.60 15.09 14.78
CA ASN A 427 8.96 16.49 14.72
C ASN A 427 8.71 17.12 16.09
N LEU A 428 9.76 17.70 16.68
CA LEU A 428 9.65 18.48 17.90
C LEU A 428 9.22 19.91 17.56
N TYR A 429 8.11 20.33 18.15
CA TYR A 429 7.67 21.71 18.18
C TYR A 429 7.71 22.26 19.60
N MET A 430 7.96 23.56 19.73
CA MET A 430 8.01 24.23 21.03
C MET A 430 7.40 25.62 20.97
N GLY A 431 6.84 26.03 22.11
CA GLY A 431 6.32 27.36 22.36
C GLY A 431 7.10 28.09 23.44
N PHE A 432 7.32 29.38 23.23
CA PHE A 432 8.01 30.31 24.11
C PHE A 432 7.17 31.57 24.28
N ARG A 433 7.53 32.46 25.20
CA ARG A 433 6.96 33.81 25.21
C ARG A 433 7.78 34.75 24.33
N SER A 434 7.11 35.40 23.38
CA SER A 434 7.72 36.44 22.56
C SER A 434 7.75 37.78 23.31
N SER A 435 8.76 37.97 24.15
CA SER A 435 9.11 39.31 24.66
C SER A 435 10.54 39.30 25.21
N THR A 436 11.50 39.90 24.48
CA THR A 436 12.93 39.94 24.86
C THR A 436 13.48 38.55 25.24
N HIS A 437 13.42 37.59 24.32
CA HIS A 437 13.94 36.22 24.52
C HIS A 437 15.13 35.92 23.62
N PRO A 438 16.14 35.19 24.13
CA PRO A 438 17.43 34.96 23.51
C PRO A 438 17.39 33.81 22.49
N PHE A 439 18.54 33.58 21.88
CA PHE A 439 18.82 32.34 21.18
C PHE A 439 18.92 31.18 22.18
N VAL A 440 18.35 30.02 21.86
CA VAL A 440 18.42 28.81 22.70
C VAL A 440 19.02 27.62 21.96
N ASN A 441 19.73 26.78 22.70
CA ASN A 441 20.10 25.43 22.25
C ASN A 441 19.09 24.43 22.81
N ILE A 442 18.63 23.50 21.98
CA ILE A 442 17.64 22.48 22.35
C ILE A 442 18.25 21.11 22.12
N TYR A 443 18.14 20.25 23.15
CA TYR A 443 18.64 18.89 23.12
C TYR A 443 17.53 17.91 23.54
N ILE A 444 17.56 16.71 22.97
CA ILE A 444 16.76 15.57 23.41
C ILE A 444 17.72 14.47 23.85
N ASP A 445 17.59 14.00 25.09
CA ASP A 445 18.45 12.97 25.69
C ASP A 445 19.96 13.29 25.52
N GLY A 446 20.32 14.57 25.64
CA GLY A 446 21.69 15.06 25.47
C GLY A 446 22.14 15.29 24.02
N LYS A 447 21.38 14.83 23.02
CA LYS A 447 21.67 15.08 21.60
C LYS A 447 21.15 16.45 21.16
N LEU A 448 22.03 17.29 20.61
CA LEU A 448 21.69 18.61 20.08
C LEU A 448 20.75 18.47 18.88
N ILE A 449 19.54 19.03 18.99
CA ILE A 449 18.54 19.08 17.93
C ILE A 449 18.62 20.39 17.18
N LYS A 450 18.78 21.50 17.91
CA LYS A 450 18.87 22.83 17.33
C LYS A 450 19.83 23.70 18.13
N SER A 451 20.76 24.33 17.44
CA SER A 451 21.68 25.32 18.03
C SER A 451 21.25 26.73 17.66
N ALA A 452 21.46 27.66 18.59
CA ALA A 452 21.21 29.09 18.41
C ALA A 452 19.86 29.35 17.72
N LEU A 453 18.80 28.76 18.26
CA LEU A 453 17.44 28.97 17.76
C LEU A 453 16.95 30.34 18.21
N ASN A 454 16.69 31.24 17.28
CA ASN A 454 16.09 32.53 17.60
C ASN A 454 14.59 32.37 17.90
N VAL A 455 14.23 32.49 19.18
CA VAL A 455 12.84 32.42 19.66
C VAL A 455 12.25 33.79 20.03
N GLU A 456 12.95 34.87 19.69
CA GLU A 456 12.46 36.25 19.85
C GLU A 456 11.22 36.56 19.01
N PRO A 457 11.13 36.14 17.72
CA PRO A 457 9.98 36.49 16.89
C PRO A 457 8.68 35.86 17.38
N SER A 458 7.59 36.63 17.33
CA SER A 458 6.25 36.14 17.67
C SER A 458 5.83 34.90 16.88
N THR A 459 6.18 34.85 15.60
CA THR A 459 5.89 33.72 14.73
C THR A 459 7.21 32.99 14.41
N PRO A 460 7.29 31.66 14.57
CA PRO A 460 6.24 30.75 15.03
C PRO A 460 6.18 30.51 16.56
N TRP A 461 6.97 31.23 17.35
CA TRP A 461 7.34 30.79 18.70
C TRP A 461 6.40 31.21 19.82
N ASN A 462 5.59 32.24 19.65
CA ASN A 462 4.79 32.78 20.75
C ASN A 462 3.64 31.83 21.12
N TYR A 463 3.80 31.19 22.27
CA TYR A 463 2.95 30.13 22.78
C TYR A 463 2.76 29.03 21.72
N ASP A 464 1.52 28.70 21.38
CA ASP A 464 1.16 27.66 20.44
C ASP A 464 0.42 28.18 19.20
N ARG A 465 0.59 29.46 18.86
CA ARG A 465 -0.29 30.17 17.91
C ARG A 465 0.01 29.97 16.41
N SER A 466 1.06 29.23 16.05
CA SER A 466 1.61 29.26 14.67
C SER A 466 1.14 28.16 13.71
N THR A 467 0.55 27.07 14.20
CA THR A 467 0.17 25.92 13.32
C THR A 467 -1.33 25.66 13.24
N ASN A 468 -2.13 26.38 14.02
CA ASN A 468 -3.58 26.32 13.93
C ASN A 468 -4.11 27.73 13.63
N THR A 469 -4.66 27.91 12.44
CA THR A 469 -5.21 29.18 11.96
C THR A 469 -6.73 29.25 12.05
N VAL A 470 -7.38 28.18 12.52
CA VAL A 470 -8.84 28.13 12.66
C VAL A 470 -9.27 29.01 13.83
N GLY A 471 -10.10 30.02 13.58
CA GLY A 471 -10.42 31.08 14.55
C GLY A 471 -10.92 30.58 15.92
N SER A 472 -11.64 29.45 15.97
CA SER A 472 -12.16 28.83 17.19
C SER A 472 -11.14 28.01 17.98
N THR A 473 -10.06 27.54 17.36
CA THR A 473 -9.07 26.63 17.97
C THR A 473 -7.63 27.11 17.82
N LYS A 474 -7.40 28.34 17.34
CA LYS A 474 -6.08 28.95 17.11
C LYS A 474 -5.16 29.00 18.33
N TYR A 475 -5.70 28.80 19.53
CA TYR A 475 -4.96 28.71 20.79
C TYR A 475 -4.61 27.26 21.19
N ASN A 476 -4.64 26.34 20.22
CA ASN A 476 -4.17 24.96 20.37
C ASN A 476 -3.39 24.50 19.12
N GLY A 477 -2.37 25.27 18.73
CA GLY A 477 -1.40 24.81 17.74
C GLY A 477 -0.21 24.10 18.39
N TRP A 478 0.89 24.04 17.65
CA TRP A 478 2.09 23.29 17.99
C TRP A 478 3.26 24.21 18.33
N GLY A 479 3.18 25.51 18.07
CA GLY A 479 4.31 26.43 18.18
C GLY A 479 5.25 26.34 16.98
N GLY A 480 6.53 26.61 17.20
CA GLY A 480 7.54 26.56 16.13
C GLY A 480 8.23 25.22 16.00
N LEU A 481 8.52 24.81 14.75
CA LEU A 481 9.26 23.59 14.44
C LEU A 481 10.72 23.77 14.87
N VAL A 482 11.15 22.96 15.84
CA VAL A 482 12.55 22.88 16.26
C VAL A 482 13.34 22.01 15.30
N GLY A 483 12.81 20.81 15.00
CA GLY A 483 13.42 19.86 14.06
C GLY A 483 12.99 18.41 14.32
N PRO A 484 13.43 17.47 13.46
CA PRO A 484 13.18 16.05 13.64
C PRO A 484 13.99 15.50 14.83
N VAL A 485 13.38 14.56 15.55
CA VAL A 485 13.96 13.87 16.71
C VAL A 485 13.65 12.39 16.60
N ILE A 486 14.59 11.55 17.04
CA ILE A 486 14.42 10.10 17.09
C ILE A 486 14.38 9.71 18.56
N ILE A 487 13.30 9.06 18.97
CA ILE A 487 13.19 8.40 20.27
C ILE A 487 13.56 6.93 20.04
N ASP A 488 14.74 6.54 20.47
CA ASP A 488 15.28 5.19 20.25
C ASP A 488 14.64 4.14 21.16
N GLY A 489 14.67 2.87 20.74
CA GLY A 489 14.26 1.72 21.54
C GLY A 489 13.08 0.94 20.94
N ASN A 490 12.58 -0.04 21.70
CA ASN A 490 11.55 -0.98 21.24
C ASN A 490 10.26 -0.91 22.07
N GLN A 491 10.24 -0.10 23.14
CA GLN A 491 9.11 0.07 24.05
C GLN A 491 8.97 1.55 24.40
N VAL A 492 7.80 1.94 24.90
CA VAL A 492 7.60 3.31 25.40
C VAL A 492 8.66 3.65 26.45
N ARG A 493 9.15 4.90 26.41
CA ARG A 493 10.18 5.37 27.34
C ARG A 493 9.98 6.82 27.71
N ARG A 494 10.50 7.20 28.87
CA ARG A 494 10.74 8.60 29.23
C ARG A 494 11.92 9.15 28.42
N PHE A 495 11.90 10.45 28.18
CA PHE A 495 12.99 11.19 27.53
C PHE A 495 13.23 12.50 28.28
N LYS A 496 14.28 13.22 27.91
CA LYS A 496 14.65 14.51 28.51
C LYS A 496 14.75 15.60 27.47
N ILE A 497 14.22 16.79 27.78
CA ILE A 497 14.33 17.98 26.95
C ILE A 497 15.23 18.98 27.67
N LYS A 498 16.44 19.21 27.15
CA LYS A 498 17.30 20.28 27.66
C LYS A 498 17.12 21.54 26.84
N VAL A 499 16.83 22.65 27.51
CA VAL A 499 16.85 23.99 26.93
C VAL A 499 17.94 24.80 27.61
N GLU A 500 18.81 25.41 26.80
CA GLU A 500 20.00 26.12 27.26
C GLU A 500 20.11 27.48 26.58
N PHE A 501 20.47 28.50 27.34
CA PHE A 501 20.72 29.84 26.82
C PHE A 501 21.96 29.85 25.90
N ALA A 502 21.83 30.34 24.67
CA ALA A 502 22.92 30.28 23.69
C ALA A 502 23.87 31.50 23.72
N GLY A 503 23.72 32.44 24.66
CA GLY A 503 24.72 33.50 24.90
C GLY A 503 24.70 34.70 23.95
N LEU A 504 23.85 34.71 22.92
CA LEU A 504 23.87 35.72 21.83
C LEU A 504 23.10 37.03 22.14
N GLY A 505 22.65 37.25 23.39
CA GLY A 505 21.86 38.43 23.80
C GLY A 505 22.68 39.58 24.40
N LYS A 506 22.16 40.81 24.30
CA LYS A 506 22.78 42.05 24.84
C LYS A 506 22.49 42.34 26.32
N GLY A 507 21.76 41.46 27.02
CA GLY A 507 21.37 41.66 28.43
C GLY A 507 22.45 41.25 29.45
N THR A 508 22.28 41.72 30.69
CA THR A 508 23.10 41.36 31.87
C THR A 508 22.56 40.14 32.65
N VAL A 509 21.35 39.68 32.31
CA VAL A 509 20.66 38.52 32.89
C VAL A 509 20.30 37.57 31.77
N GLU A 510 20.46 36.28 32.00
CA GLU A 510 19.97 35.22 31.11
C GLU A 510 18.54 34.88 31.51
N GLN A 511 17.61 34.88 30.55
CA GLN A 511 16.20 34.59 30.79
C GLN A 511 15.64 33.68 29.70
N ILE A 512 14.87 32.67 30.10
CA ILE A 512 14.15 31.75 29.22
C ILE A 512 12.74 31.60 29.76
N GLU A 513 11.70 31.87 28.96
CA GLU A 513 10.30 31.55 29.30
C GLU A 513 9.76 30.47 28.37
N LEU A 514 9.58 29.28 28.94
CA LEU A 514 9.09 28.10 28.25
C LEU A 514 7.58 27.97 28.41
N TYR A 515 6.85 27.70 27.33
CA TYR A 515 5.42 27.45 27.40
C TYR A 515 5.10 25.96 27.28
N HIS A 516 5.28 25.38 26.09
CA HIS A 516 4.95 23.99 25.81
C HIS A 516 5.98 23.33 24.90
N TRP A 517 5.91 22.01 24.84
CA TRP A 517 6.56 21.19 23.82
C TRP A 517 5.51 20.25 23.22
N ALA A 518 5.70 19.87 21.96
CA ALA A 518 4.84 18.94 21.25
C ALA A 518 5.67 18.04 20.33
N LEU A 519 5.44 16.73 20.42
CA LEU A 519 5.96 15.75 19.47
C LEU A 519 4.85 15.35 18.51
N ILE A 520 5.10 15.56 17.22
CA ILE A 520 4.22 15.16 16.12
C ILE A 520 4.86 13.96 15.42
N PRO A 521 4.26 12.76 15.43
CA PRO A 521 4.82 11.62 14.72
C PRO A 521 4.96 11.92 13.22
N THR A 522 6.12 11.61 12.66
CA THR A 522 6.33 11.71 11.20
C THR A 522 5.71 10.53 10.47
N GLN A 523 5.67 10.57 9.14
CA GLN A 523 5.27 9.41 8.33
C GLN A 523 6.17 8.18 8.59
N ASN A 524 7.39 8.38 9.06
CA ASN A 524 8.34 7.32 9.38
C ASN A 524 8.14 6.71 10.77
N ASN A 525 7.18 7.18 11.56
CA ASN A 525 6.98 6.77 12.93
C ASN A 525 6.13 5.49 13.01
N TYR A 526 6.79 4.37 13.31
CA TYR A 526 6.16 3.06 13.40
C TYR A 526 6.15 2.53 14.81
#